data_AF-D5ZX65-F1
#
_entry.id   AF-D5ZX65-F1
#
_cell.length_a   1.000
_cell.length_b   1.000
_cell.length_c   1.000
_cell.angle_alpha   90.00
_cell.angle_beta   90.00
_cell.angle_gamma   90.00
#
_symmetry.space_group_name_H-M   'P 1'
#
loop_
_entity.id
_entity.type
_entity.pdbx_description
1 polymer ?
#
loop_
_entity_poly.entity_id
_entity_poly.type
_entity_poly.pdbx_seq_one_letter_code
_entity_poly.pdbx_strand_id
1 'polypeptide(L)'
;MPPDENAAPDGPGGSAPIDFSVDLSSHETLRRAHALAALGPDWDPVAALRDEEEAHRLLYSGLDAEQQRLYDELVSAGVLPGRGDGRAPA
;
A
#
# COMPACT_ATOMS: atom_id res chain seq x y z
N MET A 1 -33.18 -23.02 48.35
CA MET A 1 -32.80 -22.68 46.97
C MET A 1 -33.43 -21.34 46.64
N PRO A 2 -32.67 -20.26 46.43
CA PRO A 2 -33.22 -19.08 45.78
C PRO A 2 -33.41 -19.37 44.28
N PRO A 3 -34.39 -18.76 43.61
CA PRO A 3 -34.59 -18.92 42.18
C PRO A 3 -33.45 -18.25 41.39
N ASP A 4 -33.07 -18.84 40.26
CA ASP A 4 -32.12 -18.28 39.29
C ASP A 4 -32.57 -16.87 38.88
N GLU A 5 -31.77 -15.87 39.27
CA GLU A 5 -31.96 -14.46 38.96
C GLU A 5 -31.45 -14.08 37.55
N ASN A 6 -31.12 -15.07 36.72
CA ASN A 6 -30.54 -14.84 35.40
C ASN A 6 -31.40 -15.40 34.26
N ALA A 7 -32.68 -15.06 34.26
CA ALA A 7 -33.51 -15.14 33.06
C ALA A 7 -33.94 -13.72 32.68
N ALA A 8 -33.02 -12.96 32.07
CA ALA A 8 -33.39 -11.74 31.38
C ALA A 8 -34.26 -12.14 30.16
N PRO A 9 -35.40 -11.47 29.93
CA PRO A 9 -36.29 -11.81 28.83
C PRO A 9 -35.62 -11.49 27.49
N ASP A 10 -35.73 -12.41 26.53
CA ASP A 10 -35.54 -12.13 25.10
C ASP A 10 -36.50 -11.00 24.70
N GLY A 11 -36.03 -9.75 24.85
CA GLY A 11 -36.78 -8.57 24.48
C GLY A 11 -36.93 -8.51 22.96
N PRO A 12 -38.13 -8.25 22.41
CA PRO A 12 -38.30 -8.06 20.97
C PRO A 12 -37.71 -6.71 20.60
N GLY A 13 -36.41 -6.66 20.32
CA GLY A 13 -35.73 -5.40 20.04
C GLY A 13 -34.26 -5.47 19.65
N GLY A 14 -33.63 -6.64 19.62
CA GLY A 14 -32.31 -6.78 19.01
C GLY A 14 -32.41 -6.63 17.50
N SER A 15 -32.27 -5.40 16.99
CA SER A 15 -32.19 -5.18 15.54
C SER A 15 -31.08 -6.05 14.99
N ALA A 16 -31.44 -7.03 14.15
CA ALA A 16 -30.46 -7.85 13.47
C ALA A 16 -29.54 -6.92 12.64
N PRO A 17 -28.22 -7.19 12.60
CA PRO A 17 -27.31 -6.42 11.76
C PRO A 17 -27.75 -6.54 10.30
N ILE A 18 -27.91 -5.39 9.65
CA ILE A 18 -28.21 -5.29 8.23
C ILE A 18 -26.90 -5.23 7.46
N ASP A 19 -26.85 -5.94 6.34
CA ASP A 19 -25.70 -5.88 5.43
C ASP A 19 -25.63 -4.51 4.78
N PHE A 20 -24.47 -3.86 4.87
CA PHE A 20 -24.21 -2.52 4.37
C PHE A 20 -22.98 -2.56 3.48
N SER A 21 -23.22 -2.45 2.17
CA SER A 21 -22.17 -2.36 1.15
C SER A 21 -22.25 -1.02 0.44
N VAL A 22 -21.11 -0.35 0.28
CA VAL A 22 -20.98 0.88 -0.53
C VAL A 22 -20.01 0.62 -1.67
N ASP A 23 -20.47 0.86 -2.90
CA ASP A 23 -19.60 0.86 -4.06
C ASP A 23 -18.88 2.21 -4.20
N LEU A 24 -17.55 2.17 -4.20
CA LEU A 24 -16.69 3.34 -4.34
C LEU A 24 -15.98 3.41 -5.70
N SER A 25 -16.30 2.52 -6.66
CA SER A 25 -15.61 2.49 -7.95
C SER A 25 -15.62 3.84 -8.66
N SER A 26 -16.76 4.51 -8.72
CA SER A 26 -16.88 5.85 -9.34
C SER A 26 -16.07 6.92 -8.61
N HIS A 27 -16.05 6.87 -7.27
CA HIS A 27 -15.28 7.82 -6.45
C HIS A 27 -13.76 7.61 -6.64
N GLU A 28 -13.32 6.36 -6.75
CA GLU A 28 -11.91 6.04 -7.00
C GLU A 28 -11.49 6.45 -8.42
N THR A 29 -12.35 6.28 -9.43
CA THR A 29 -12.08 6.79 -10.78
C THR A 29 -11.89 8.31 -10.78
N LEU A 30 -12.77 9.05 -10.08
CA LEU A 30 -12.64 10.51 -9.94
C LEU A 30 -11.38 10.91 -9.19
N ARG A 31 -11.05 10.22 -8.09
CA ARG A 31 -9.81 10.46 -7.33
C ARG A 31 -8.57 10.29 -8.21
N ARG A 32 -8.49 9.21 -8.99
CA ARG A 32 -7.38 8.95 -9.91
C ARG A 32 -7.29 10.01 -11.01
N ALA A 33 -8.42 10.42 -11.58
CA ALA A 33 -8.45 11.46 -12.58
C ALA A 33 -7.91 12.80 -12.03
N HIS A 34 -8.32 13.19 -10.83
CA HIS A 34 -7.79 14.38 -10.16
C HIS A 34 -6.31 14.27 -9.82
N ALA A 35 -5.84 13.10 -9.39
CA ALA A 35 -4.42 12.86 -9.12
C ALA A 35 -3.58 13.04 -10.39
N LEU A 36 -4.00 12.45 -11.51
CA LEU A 36 -3.31 12.60 -12.80
C LEU A 36 -3.35 14.05 -13.30
N ALA A 37 -4.49 14.74 -13.15
CA ALA A 37 -4.60 16.15 -13.54
C ALA A 37 -3.66 17.06 -12.73
N ALA A 38 -3.44 16.75 -11.44
CA ALA A 38 -2.54 17.51 -10.57
C ALA A 38 -1.05 17.37 -10.95
N LEU A 39 -0.65 16.27 -11.60
CA LEU A 39 0.71 16.07 -12.11
C LEU A 39 1.01 16.97 -13.33
N GLY A 40 -0.03 17.42 -14.03
CA GLY A 40 0.08 18.33 -15.16
C GLY A 40 0.29 17.64 -16.52
N PRO A 41 0.10 18.37 -17.63
CA PRO A 41 0.15 17.81 -18.98
C PRO A 41 1.56 17.39 -19.43
N ASP A 42 2.60 17.94 -18.81
CA ASP A 42 4.00 17.67 -19.15
C ASP A 42 4.59 16.51 -18.34
N TRP A 43 3.80 15.87 -17.48
CA TRP A 43 4.28 14.75 -16.69
C TRP A 43 4.57 13.52 -17.56
N ASP A 44 5.84 13.14 -17.65
CA ASP A 44 6.30 11.92 -18.31
C ASP A 44 6.49 10.81 -17.25
N PRO A 45 5.59 9.81 -17.17
CA PRO A 45 5.71 8.74 -16.18
C PRO A 45 6.95 7.86 -16.42
N VAL A 46 7.43 7.76 -17.66
CA VAL A 46 8.63 6.97 -17.97
C VAL A 46 9.89 7.71 -17.54
N ALA A 47 9.94 9.03 -17.73
CA ALA A 47 11.02 9.85 -17.18
C ALA A 47 11.05 9.78 -15.66
N ALA A 48 9.89 9.92 -14.99
CA ALA A 48 9.80 9.84 -13.54
C ALA A 48 10.32 8.50 -12.98
N LEU A 49 9.99 7.37 -13.61
CA LEU A 49 10.52 6.06 -13.21
C LEU A 49 12.04 5.95 -13.40
N ARG A 50 12.57 6.48 -14.51
CA ARG A 50 14.02 6.48 -14.75
C ARG A 50 14.77 7.36 -13.75
N ASP A 51 14.19 8.50 -13.39
CA ASP A 51 14.76 9.41 -12.40
C ASP A 51 14.77 8.77 -11.01
N GLU A 52 13.72 8.01 -10.66
CA GLU A 52 13.67 7.22 -9.42
C GLU A 52 14.76 6.13 -9.40
N GLU A 53 14.95 5.39 -10.49
CA GLU A 53 16.01 4.38 -10.60
C GLU A 53 17.41 4.99 -10.49
N GLU A 54 17.65 6.16 -11.08
CA GLU A 54 18.91 6.89 -10.95
C GLU A 54 19.12 7.39 -9.51
N ALA A 55 18.10 7.98 -8.89
CA ALA A 55 18.16 8.39 -7.50
C ALA A 55 18.48 7.21 -6.57
N HIS A 56 17.90 6.04 -6.81
CA HIS A 56 18.20 4.82 -6.07
C HIS A 56 19.65 4.36 -6.28
N ARG A 57 20.19 4.44 -7.51
CA ARG A 57 21.60 4.16 -7.78
C ARG A 57 22.53 5.11 -7.02
N LEU A 58 22.18 6.40 -6.98
CA LEU A 58 22.96 7.42 -6.26
C LEU A 58 22.94 7.19 -4.75
N LEU A 59 21.79 6.82 -4.17
CA LEU A 59 21.64 6.57 -2.74
C LEU A 59 22.57 5.46 -2.24
N TYR A 60 22.75 4.41 -3.05
CA TYR A 60 23.64 3.28 -2.77
C TYR A 60 24.92 3.33 -3.62
N SER A 61 25.34 4.53 -3.99
CA SER A 61 26.64 4.76 -4.63
C SER A 61 27.73 4.96 -3.59
N GLY A 62 28.96 4.56 -3.91
CA GLY A 62 30.12 4.82 -3.05
C GLY A 62 30.12 4.05 -1.73
N LEU A 63 29.36 2.96 -1.63
CA LEU A 63 29.39 2.09 -0.45
C LEU A 63 30.79 1.50 -0.25
N ASP A 64 31.25 1.51 1.00
CA ASP A 64 32.42 0.73 1.39
C ASP A 64 32.11 -0.78 1.42
N ALA A 65 33.13 -1.58 1.71
CA ALA A 65 33.00 -3.04 1.67
C ALA A 65 32.04 -3.61 2.73
N GLU A 66 31.88 -2.95 3.88
CA GLU A 66 30.95 -3.40 4.92
C GLU A 66 29.52 -2.99 4.57
N GLN A 67 29.35 -1.75 4.12
CA GLN A 67 28.07 -1.22 3.64
C GLN A 67 27.54 -2.01 2.43
N GLN A 68 28.41 -2.38 1.50
CA GLN A 68 28.02 -3.20 0.34
C GLN A 68 27.53 -4.58 0.79
N ARG A 69 28.20 -5.22 1.76
CA ARG A 69 27.75 -6.53 2.28
C ARG A 69 26.38 -6.44 2.93
N LEU A 70 26.13 -5.40 3.73
CA LEU A 70 24.83 -5.19 4.35
C LEU A 70 23.76 -4.90 3.29
N TYR A 71 24.07 -4.08 2.28
CA TYR A 71 23.17 -3.83 1.17
C TYR A 71 22.78 -5.12 0.46
N ASP A 72 23.75 -5.98 0.14
CA ASP A 72 23.52 -7.27 -0.51
C ASP A 72 22.65 -8.21 0.36
N GLU A 73 22.86 -8.23 1.67
CA GLU A 73 22.03 -8.99 2.62
C GLU A 73 20.58 -8.50 2.63
N LEU A 74 20.38 -7.19 2.69
CA LEU A 74 19.04 -6.58 2.70
C LEU A 74 18.28 -6.83 1.38
N VAL A 75 18.99 -6.81 0.24
CA VAL A 75 18.42 -7.19 -1.05
C VAL A 75 18.04 -8.67 -1.05
N SER A 76 18.93 -9.55 -0.60
CA SER A 76 18.65 -10.99 -0.53
C SER A 76 17.48 -11.33 0.42
N ALA A 77 17.28 -10.54 1.47
CA ALA A 77 16.17 -10.68 2.40
C ALA A 77 14.85 -10.08 1.87
N GLY A 78 14.87 -9.39 0.72
CA GLY A 78 13.72 -8.70 0.15
C GLY A 78 13.32 -7.43 0.91
N VAL A 79 14.19 -6.92 1.79
CA VAL A 79 13.97 -5.65 2.51
C VAL A 79 14.23 -4.46 1.60
N LEU A 80 15.27 -4.57 0.75
CA LEU A 80 15.56 -3.58 -0.28
C LEU A 80 15.26 -4.15 -1.68
N PRO A 81 14.80 -3.31 -2.61
CA PRO A 81 14.65 -3.73 -4.01
C PRO A 81 16.01 -3.99 -4.63
N GLY A 82 16.11 -5.06 -5.43
CA GLY A 82 17.30 -5.37 -6.21
C GLY A 82 17.51 -4.37 -7.35
N ARG A 83 18.76 -4.27 -7.82
CA ARG A 83 19.08 -3.46 -9.01
C ARG A 83 18.37 -4.05 -10.24
N GLY A 84 17.40 -3.31 -10.77
CA GLY A 84 16.70 -3.67 -12.01
C GLY A 84 15.32 -4.32 -11.81
N ASP A 85 14.81 -4.36 -10.57
CA ASP A 85 13.52 -4.96 -10.25
C ASP A 85 12.32 -4.06 -10.59
N GLY A 86 12.55 -2.95 -11.32
CA GLY A 86 11.53 -2.12 -11.96
C GLY A 86 10.76 -2.85 -13.07
N ARG A 87 10.55 -4.17 -12.94
CA ARG A 87 9.76 -4.97 -13.87
C ARG A 87 8.29 -4.84 -13.51
N ALA A 88 7.56 -4.04 -14.27
CA ALA A 88 6.13 -4.27 -14.41
C ALA A 88 5.91 -5.72 -14.90
N PRO A 89 5.05 -6.52 -14.24
CA PRO A 89 4.67 -7.83 -14.77
C PRO A 89 4.01 -7.63 -16.14
N ALA A 90 4.36 -8.52 -17.08
CA ALA A 90 3.72 -8.59 -18.40
C ALA A 90 2.32 -9.19 -18.30
#